data_AF-A0A426QIR9-F1
#
_entry.id   AF-A0A426QIR9-F1
#
_cell.length_a   1.000
_cell.length_b   1.000
_cell.length_c   1.000
_cell.angle_alpha   90.00
_cell.angle_beta   90.00
_cell.angle_gamma   90.00
#
_symmetry.space_group_name_H-M   'P 1'
#
loop_
_entity.id
_entity.type
_entity.pdbx_description
1 polymer ?
#
loop_
_entity_poly.entity_id
_entity_poly.type
_entity_poly.pdbx_seq_one_letter_code
_entity_poly.pdbx_strand_id
1 'polypeptide(L)'
;MSKLLSISPAELTAAGAAGHAGAEVRLERFDAGPLAGELCEFDETGLHLVLYDHQAGERSKVPFEGIRMLAFEQDFRAAPGAAADRDEAKTYHVEFRDGGLRHGLCREVRLDAHGLHLLESGEDGALHRLWLPLAAITRYRIGGMEGHGQPAVDTADSTAAPVRLDRPVRDPDQLSRLLSAHSCYFLTGARQRRSLTDAPRADESPAELAVRLGVPFVDLKHFRVDEPVLRLLSESVVRQHGVFPLMVFRDHWCGMREPARYRAGFQLLQFRFGMSGERCVAEERGNRGTR
;
A
#
# COMPACT_ATOMS: atom_id res chain seq x y z
N MET A 1 -36.31 -3.69 20.33
CA MET A 1 -35.37 -2.56 20.22
C MET A 1 -34.04 -3.10 19.71
N SER A 2 -33.87 -3.12 18.39
CA SER A 2 -32.64 -3.60 17.74
C SER A 2 -31.72 -2.41 17.51
N LYS A 3 -30.57 -2.39 18.19
CA LYS A 3 -29.51 -1.41 17.91
C LYS A 3 -28.94 -1.75 16.53
N LEU A 4 -29.33 -0.96 15.52
CA LEU A 4 -28.64 -0.88 14.25
C LEU A 4 -27.24 -0.33 14.53
N LEU A 5 -26.23 -1.19 14.43
CA LEU A 5 -24.83 -0.78 14.36
C LEU A 5 -24.64 -0.06 13.03
N SER A 6 -24.73 1.28 13.08
CA SER A 6 -24.33 2.17 12.01
C SER A 6 -22.80 2.18 11.96
N ILE A 7 -22.22 1.27 11.19
CA ILE A 7 -20.80 1.30 10.84
C ILE A 7 -20.58 2.54 9.95
N SER A 8 -19.71 3.45 10.39
CA SER A 8 -19.47 4.71 9.68
C SER A 8 -18.53 4.50 8.49
N PRO A 9 -18.64 5.30 7.40
CA PRO A 9 -17.76 5.18 6.23
C PRO A 9 -16.25 5.36 6.51
N ALA A 10 -15.88 5.90 7.67
CA ALA A 10 -14.49 6.00 8.12
C ALA A 10 -13.89 4.64 8.53
N GLU A 11 -14.72 3.66 8.90
CA GLU A 11 -14.28 2.34 9.36
C GLU A 11 -13.90 1.40 8.20
N LEU A 12 -14.38 1.68 6.98
CA LEU A 12 -14.11 0.88 5.78
C LEU A 12 -12.92 1.39 4.94
N THR A 13 -12.56 2.67 5.04
CA THR A 13 -11.42 3.26 4.29
C THR A 13 -10.11 3.30 5.07
N ALA A 14 -10.16 3.09 6.39
CA ALA A 14 -8.98 2.84 7.23
C ALA A 14 -8.43 1.40 7.11
N ALA A 15 -9.02 0.55 6.25
CA ALA A 15 -8.60 -0.83 5.98
C ALA A 15 -7.23 -0.94 5.23
N GLY A 16 -6.53 0.17 5.07
CA GLY A 16 -5.22 0.30 4.42
C GLY A 16 -4.04 0.17 5.39
N ALA A 17 -3.40 -0.98 5.38
CA ALA A 17 -2.04 -1.29 5.86
C ALA A 17 -1.68 -1.19 7.35
N ALA A 18 -2.27 -0.30 8.15
CA ALA A 18 -1.85 -0.17 9.54
C ALA A 18 -2.96 0.31 10.48
N GLY A 19 -3.22 -0.48 11.52
CA GLY A 19 -3.65 0.02 12.83
C GLY A 19 -5.13 0.36 12.98
N HIS A 20 -5.99 -0.67 13.11
CA HIS A 20 -7.12 -0.52 14.02
C HIS A 20 -6.56 -0.53 15.44
N ALA A 21 -6.14 0.63 15.95
CA ALA A 21 -5.96 0.77 17.39
C ALA A 21 -7.27 0.32 18.06
N GLY A 22 -7.21 -0.69 18.93
CA GLY A 22 -8.41 -1.33 19.48
C GLY A 22 -8.76 -2.71 18.92
N ALA A 23 -8.06 -3.22 17.90
CA ALA A 23 -8.36 -4.53 17.35
C ALA A 23 -7.77 -5.66 18.22
N GLU A 24 -8.59 -6.69 18.46
CA GLU A 24 -8.13 -7.94 19.05
C GLU A 24 -7.24 -8.70 18.05
N VAL A 25 -6.05 -9.04 18.50
CA VAL A 25 -5.02 -9.69 17.69
C VAL A 25 -4.32 -10.81 18.46
N ARG A 26 -3.79 -11.75 17.69
CA ARG A 26 -2.90 -12.80 18.16
C ARG A 26 -1.57 -12.69 17.44
N LEU A 27 -0.53 -12.54 18.23
CA LEU A 27 0.84 -12.34 17.77
C LEU A 27 1.66 -13.61 18.01
N GLU A 28 2.16 -14.19 16.93
CA GLU A 28 3.18 -15.24 16.96
C GLU A 28 4.57 -14.60 16.90
N ARG A 29 5.46 -15.03 17.81
CA ARG A 29 6.83 -14.51 17.93
C ARG A 29 7.82 -15.64 17.70
N PHE A 30 9.04 -15.30 17.27
CA PHE A 30 10.10 -16.30 17.07
C PHE A 30 10.65 -16.83 18.40
N ASP A 31 10.96 -15.92 19.33
CA ASP A 31 11.72 -16.25 20.54
C ASP A 31 10.86 -16.42 21.80
N ALA A 32 9.53 -16.33 21.65
CA ALA A 32 8.61 -16.35 22.77
C ALA A 32 7.27 -16.96 22.37
N GLY A 33 6.50 -17.38 23.38
CA GLY A 33 5.14 -17.89 23.18
C GLY A 33 4.22 -16.85 22.51
N PRO A 34 3.08 -17.32 21.96
CA PRO A 34 2.10 -16.44 21.36
C PRO A 34 1.58 -15.43 22.38
N LEU A 35 1.29 -14.22 21.93
CA LEU A 35 0.75 -13.13 22.73
C LEU A 35 -0.61 -12.73 22.15
N ALA A 36 -1.66 -12.76 22.95
CA ALA A 36 -2.99 -12.31 22.54
C ALA A 36 -3.34 -11.02 23.28
N GLY A 37 -4.00 -10.10 22.60
CA GLY A 37 -4.38 -8.82 23.19
C GLY A 37 -4.88 -7.80 22.18
N GLU A 38 -4.93 -6.55 22.60
CA GLU A 38 -5.41 -5.45 21.78
C GLU A 38 -4.25 -4.71 21.12
N LEU A 39 -4.29 -4.55 19.79
CA LEU A 39 -3.34 -3.72 19.05
C LEU A 39 -3.56 -2.25 19.42
N CYS A 40 -2.63 -1.66 20.17
CA CYS A 40 -2.68 -0.24 20.55
C CYS A 40 -2.05 0.66 19.49
N GLU A 41 -0.91 0.23 18.93
CA GLU A 41 -0.10 1.04 18.02
C GLU A 41 0.61 0.13 17.00
N PHE A 42 0.72 0.61 15.77
CA PHE A 42 1.47 -0.01 14.69
C PHE A 42 2.38 1.06 14.08
N ASP A 43 3.63 1.12 14.54
CA ASP A 43 4.60 2.14 14.13
C ASP A 43 5.54 1.58 13.05
N GLU A 44 5.16 1.82 11.80
CA GLU A 44 5.96 1.51 10.61
C GLU A 44 7.34 2.19 10.62
N THR A 45 7.43 3.41 11.17
CA THR A 45 8.69 4.18 11.16
C THR A 45 9.65 3.67 12.21
N GLY A 46 9.14 3.38 13.41
CA GLY A 46 9.89 2.78 14.50
C GLY A 46 10.02 1.26 14.40
N LEU A 47 9.48 0.63 13.35
CA LEU A 47 9.51 -0.82 13.08
C LEU A 47 9.08 -1.66 14.29
N HIS A 48 8.00 -1.26 14.94
CA HIS A 48 7.44 -1.98 16.08
C HIS A 48 5.93 -1.81 16.17
N LEU A 49 5.30 -2.66 16.96
CA LEU A 49 3.92 -2.48 17.39
C LEU A 49 3.83 -2.49 18.91
N VAL A 50 2.72 -2.00 19.43
CA VAL A 50 2.39 -2.05 20.86
C VAL A 50 1.10 -2.82 21.02
N LEU A 51 1.14 -3.90 21.80
CA LEU A 51 -0.04 -4.66 22.21
C LEU A 51 -0.35 -4.40 23.67
N TYR A 52 -1.63 -4.36 24.03
CA TYR A 52 -2.08 -4.49 25.41
C TYR A 52 -2.45 -5.94 25.69
N ASP A 53 -1.70 -6.59 26.57
CA ASP A 53 -1.93 -7.97 26.99
C ASP A 53 -3.02 -7.99 28.08
N HIS A 54 -4.18 -8.58 27.76
CA HIS A 54 -5.31 -8.66 28.70
C HIS A 54 -5.02 -9.55 29.92
N GLN A 55 -4.12 -10.53 29.81
CA GLN A 55 -3.77 -11.42 30.91
C GLN A 55 -2.79 -10.76 31.87
N ALA A 56 -1.79 -10.06 31.35
CA ALA A 56 -0.80 -9.35 32.15
C ALA A 56 -1.30 -7.98 32.64
N GLY A 57 -2.26 -7.37 31.92
CA GLY A 57 -2.70 -5.99 32.17
C GLY A 57 -1.66 -4.94 31.79
N GLU A 58 -0.73 -5.28 30.89
CA GLU A 58 0.43 -4.46 30.54
C GLU A 58 0.56 -4.23 29.03
N ARG A 59 1.23 -3.13 28.66
CA ARG A 59 1.57 -2.84 27.26
C ARG A 59 2.93 -3.43 26.91
N SER A 60 2.97 -4.22 25.86
CA SER A 60 4.18 -4.83 25.30
C SER A 60 4.54 -4.18 23.97
N LYS A 61 5.71 -3.55 23.92
CA LYS A 61 6.32 -3.07 22.67
C LYS A 61 7.08 -4.21 22.01
N VAL A 62 6.71 -4.59 20.79
CA VAL A 62 7.31 -5.72 20.07
C VAL A 62 7.91 -5.23 18.75
N PRO A 63 9.23 -5.39 18.52
CA PRO A 63 9.85 -5.02 17.25
C PRO A 63 9.39 -5.97 16.14
N PHE A 64 9.27 -5.47 14.90
CA PHE A 64 8.86 -6.28 13.74
C PHE A 64 9.77 -7.48 13.51
N GLU A 65 11.06 -7.35 13.79
CA GLU A 65 12.01 -8.46 13.71
C GLU A 65 11.70 -9.59 14.70
N GLY A 66 11.03 -9.33 15.82
CA GLY A 66 10.64 -10.36 16.79
C GLY A 66 9.32 -11.05 16.44
N ILE A 67 8.61 -10.56 15.42
CA ILE A 67 7.29 -11.02 15.02
C ILE A 67 7.45 -12.04 13.92
N ARG A 68 6.76 -13.18 14.07
CA ARG A 68 6.60 -14.16 13.00
C ARG A 68 5.34 -13.88 12.19
N MET A 69 4.24 -13.59 12.87
CA MET A 69 2.94 -13.31 12.26
C MET A 69 2.04 -12.55 13.24
N LEU A 70 1.20 -11.66 12.72
CA LEU A 70 0.10 -11.02 13.44
C LEU A 70 -1.22 -11.42 12.78
N ALA A 71 -2.10 -12.09 13.53
CA ALA A 71 -3.45 -12.45 13.09
C ALA A 71 -4.48 -11.57 13.79
N PHE A 72 -5.49 -11.11 13.05
CA PHE A 72 -6.61 -10.35 13.60
C PHE A 72 -7.76 -11.31 13.92
N GLU A 73 -8.29 -11.25 15.14
CA GLU A 73 -9.36 -12.15 15.60
C GLU A 73 -10.76 -11.75 15.11
N GLN A 74 -10.89 -10.57 14.51
CA GLN A 74 -12.16 -10.10 13.98
C GLN A 74 -12.54 -10.89 12.72
N ASP A 75 -13.78 -11.40 12.68
CA ASP A 75 -14.34 -11.99 11.47
C ASP A 75 -14.50 -10.91 10.38
N PHE A 76 -13.69 -11.01 9.33
CA PHE A 76 -13.85 -10.15 8.16
C PHE A 76 -14.95 -10.71 7.27
N ARG A 77 -16.21 -10.37 7.59
CA ARG A 77 -17.30 -10.64 6.64
C ARG A 77 -17.08 -9.79 5.40
N ALA A 78 -17.01 -10.44 4.23
CA ALA A 78 -17.11 -9.73 2.97
C ALA A 78 -18.36 -8.85 3.02
N ALA A 79 -18.21 -7.56 2.67
CA ALA A 79 -19.32 -6.63 2.70
C ALA A 79 -20.51 -7.23 1.92
N PRO A 80 -21.76 -7.19 2.45
CA PRO A 80 -22.91 -7.70 1.74
C PRO A 80 -23.01 -7.01 0.36
N GLY A 81 -22.85 -7.77 -0.72
CA GLY A 81 -22.81 -7.24 -2.10
C GLY A 81 -21.43 -7.15 -2.74
N ALA A 82 -20.32 -7.35 -2.00
CA ALA A 82 -19.00 -7.64 -2.59
C ALA A 82 -18.92 -9.08 -3.15
N ALA A 83 -20.01 -9.85 -3.02
CA ALA A 83 -20.17 -11.15 -3.63
C ALA A 83 -20.59 -11.01 -5.10
N ALA A 84 -19.62 -10.98 -6.02
CA ALA A 84 -19.76 -11.60 -7.35
C ALA A 84 -18.52 -11.47 -8.26
N ASP A 85 -17.62 -10.51 -8.04
CA ASP A 85 -16.31 -10.61 -8.69
C ASP A 85 -15.51 -11.65 -7.91
N ARG A 86 -15.64 -12.89 -8.39
CA ARG A 86 -14.90 -14.06 -7.96
C ARG A 86 -13.44 -13.88 -8.33
N ASP A 87 -12.73 -13.04 -7.58
CA ASP A 87 -11.30 -13.25 -7.50
C ASP A 87 -11.09 -14.63 -6.88
N GLU A 88 -10.69 -15.54 -7.76
CA GLU A 88 -10.43 -16.93 -7.43
C GLU A 88 -9.39 -16.95 -6.31
N ALA A 89 -9.69 -17.68 -5.23
CA ALA A 89 -8.78 -17.78 -4.10
C ALA A 89 -7.42 -18.29 -4.61
N LYS A 90 -6.35 -17.58 -4.24
CA LYS A 90 -4.99 -17.88 -4.66
C LYS A 90 -4.35 -18.77 -3.60
N THR A 91 -3.64 -19.81 -4.02
CA THR A 91 -2.77 -20.56 -3.12
C THR A 91 -1.59 -19.69 -2.72
N TYR A 92 -1.24 -19.70 -1.44
CA TYR A 92 -0.05 -19.03 -0.94
C TYR A 92 0.84 -20.01 -0.19
N HIS A 93 2.14 -19.77 -0.25
CA HIS A 93 3.19 -20.46 0.46
C HIS A 93 4.18 -19.42 0.97
N VAL A 94 4.44 -19.40 2.27
CA VAL A 94 5.39 -18.51 2.93
C VAL A 94 6.34 -19.38 3.74
N GLU A 95 7.63 -19.24 3.48
CA GLU A 95 8.70 -19.82 4.26
C GLU A 95 9.28 -18.73 5.16
N PHE A 96 9.26 -18.97 6.46
CA PHE A 96 9.80 -18.07 7.46
C PHE A 96 11.31 -18.31 7.64
N ARG A 97 12.00 -17.32 8.22
CA ARG A 97 13.44 -17.40 8.50
C ARG A 97 13.83 -18.45 9.53
N ASP A 98 12.88 -18.92 10.34
CA ASP A 98 13.07 -20.03 11.28
C ASP A 98 12.88 -21.42 10.61
N GLY A 99 12.68 -21.45 9.28
CA GLY A 99 12.38 -22.66 8.51
C GLY A 99 10.92 -23.11 8.61
N GLY A 100 10.10 -22.39 9.39
CA GLY A 100 8.67 -22.65 9.46
C GLY A 100 7.98 -22.39 8.13
N LEU A 101 6.95 -23.18 7.82
CA LEU A 101 6.15 -23.01 6.62
C LEU A 101 4.73 -22.61 6.99
N ARG A 102 4.14 -21.70 6.22
CA ARG A 102 2.71 -21.41 6.22
C ARG A 102 2.19 -21.49 4.79
N HIS A 103 1.06 -22.13 4.59
CA HIS A 103 0.40 -22.20 3.30
C HIS A 103 -1.11 -22.23 3.50
N GLY A 104 -1.83 -21.81 2.48
CA GLY A 104 -3.28 -21.76 2.53
C GLY A 104 -3.87 -21.12 1.27
N LEU A 105 -5.12 -20.70 1.38
CA LEU A 105 -5.82 -19.95 0.34
C LEU A 105 -6.03 -18.52 0.80
N CYS A 106 -5.72 -17.55 -0.05
CA CYS A 106 -5.98 -16.14 0.23
C CYS A 106 -6.83 -15.52 -0.89
N ARG A 107 -7.72 -14.61 -0.52
CA ARG A 107 -8.55 -13.86 -1.47
C ARG A 107 -7.94 -12.51 -1.83
N GLU A 108 -7.32 -11.87 -0.85
CA GLU A 108 -6.66 -10.58 -1.01
C GLU A 108 -5.22 -10.69 -0.54
N VAL A 109 -4.32 -10.08 -1.30
CA VAL A 109 -2.91 -9.98 -0.97
C VAL A 109 -2.48 -8.53 -1.20
N ARG A 110 -1.87 -7.92 -0.19
CA ARG A 110 -1.22 -6.62 -0.30
C ARG A 110 0.18 -6.71 0.26
N LEU A 111 1.14 -6.20 -0.48
CA LEU A 111 2.53 -6.09 -0.06
C LEU A 111 2.83 -4.62 0.24
N ASP A 112 3.45 -4.35 1.38
CA ASP A 112 3.98 -3.03 1.74
C ASP A 112 5.43 -3.11 2.20
N ALA A 113 5.97 -1.97 2.66
CA ALA A 113 7.37 -1.83 3.05
C ALA A 113 7.81 -2.74 4.18
N HIS A 114 6.87 -3.19 5.00
CA HIS A 114 7.18 -3.85 6.24
C HIS A 114 6.63 -5.26 6.28
N GLY A 115 5.65 -5.60 5.45
CA GLY A 115 5.04 -6.92 5.48
C GLY A 115 4.10 -7.23 4.33
N LEU A 116 3.70 -8.50 4.35
CA LEU A 116 2.70 -9.09 3.51
C LEU A 116 1.39 -9.16 4.30
N HIS A 117 0.35 -8.51 3.78
CA HIS A 117 -1.02 -8.61 4.28
C HIS A 117 -1.78 -9.65 3.48
N LEU A 118 -2.39 -10.60 4.17
CA LEU A 118 -3.22 -11.64 3.55
C LEU A 118 -4.63 -11.58 4.13
N LEU A 119 -5.63 -11.76 3.28
CA LEU A 119 -6.97 -12.17 3.70
C LEU A 119 -7.12 -13.67 3.43
N GLU A 120 -6.74 -14.46 4.42
CA GLU A 120 -6.75 -15.93 4.38
C GLU A 120 -8.18 -16.46 4.52
N SER A 121 -8.50 -17.53 3.78
CA SER A 121 -9.72 -18.32 3.97
C SER A 121 -9.44 -19.49 4.90
N GLY A 122 -10.08 -19.51 6.06
CA GLY A 122 -10.09 -20.64 6.98
C GLY A 122 -10.83 -21.85 6.41
N GLU A 123 -10.64 -23.02 7.02
CA GLU A 123 -11.29 -24.27 6.62
C GLU A 123 -12.82 -24.23 6.78
N ASP A 124 -13.30 -23.43 7.73
CA ASP A 124 -14.71 -23.14 7.98
C ASP A 124 -15.29 -22.08 7.02
N GLY A 125 -14.46 -21.55 6.11
CA GLY A 125 -14.80 -20.47 5.20
C GLY A 125 -14.77 -19.08 5.84
N ALA A 126 -14.39 -18.96 7.11
CA ALA A 126 -14.15 -17.66 7.73
C ALA A 126 -12.96 -16.97 7.04
N LEU A 127 -12.95 -15.64 7.08
CA LEU A 127 -11.85 -14.85 6.52
C LEU A 127 -11.05 -14.24 7.66
N HIS A 128 -9.75 -14.53 7.67
CA HIS A 128 -8.81 -14.02 8.65
C HIS A 128 -7.85 -13.06 7.99
N ARG A 129 -7.65 -11.89 8.60
CA ARG A 129 -6.59 -10.98 8.18
C ARG A 129 -5.30 -11.34 8.89
N LEU A 130 -4.25 -11.50 8.11
CA LEU A 130 -2.90 -11.75 8.58
C LEU A 130 -1.98 -10.62 8.13
N TRP A 131 -1.01 -10.29 8.97
CA TRP A 131 0.16 -9.52 8.60
C TRP A 131 1.42 -10.31 8.92
N LEU A 132 2.29 -10.46 7.93
CA LEU A 132 3.52 -11.21 8.01
C LEU A 132 4.67 -10.24 7.73
N PRO A 133 5.49 -9.87 8.73
CA PRO A 133 6.61 -8.95 8.49
C PRO A 133 7.54 -9.52 7.42
N LEU A 134 8.01 -8.69 6.50
CA LEU A 134 8.98 -9.12 5.49
C LEU A 134 10.24 -9.66 6.16
N ALA A 135 10.71 -9.01 7.23
CA ALA A 135 11.85 -9.47 8.04
C ALA A 135 11.68 -10.88 8.66
N ALA A 136 10.47 -11.42 8.69
CA ALA A 136 10.15 -12.77 9.16
C ALA A 136 10.22 -13.82 8.03
N ILE A 137 10.17 -13.40 6.76
CA ILE A 137 9.97 -14.25 5.59
C ILE A 137 11.31 -14.46 4.86
N THR A 138 11.62 -15.71 4.53
CA THR A 138 12.72 -16.09 3.62
C THR A 138 12.26 -15.99 2.17
N ARG A 139 11.09 -16.59 1.87
CA ARG A 139 10.50 -16.64 0.53
C ARG A 139 8.99 -16.71 0.62
N TYR A 140 8.29 -16.16 -0.37
CA TYR A 140 6.87 -16.38 -0.56
C TYR A 140 6.51 -16.65 -2.02
N ARG A 141 5.42 -17.38 -2.22
CA ARG A 141 4.75 -17.60 -3.50
C ARG A 141 3.24 -17.51 -3.31
N ILE A 142 2.56 -16.70 -4.11
CA ILE A 142 1.13 -16.41 -3.97
C ILE A 142 0.51 -16.35 -5.36
N GLY A 143 -0.23 -17.38 -5.74
CA GLY A 143 -0.60 -17.58 -7.14
C GLY A 143 0.64 -17.54 -8.03
N GLY A 144 0.69 -16.58 -8.97
CA GLY A 144 1.85 -16.34 -9.83
C GLY A 144 2.88 -15.34 -9.29
N MET A 145 2.67 -14.74 -8.11
CA MET A 145 3.61 -13.79 -7.50
C MET A 145 4.63 -14.54 -6.66
N GLU A 146 5.92 -14.28 -6.87
CA GLU A 146 7.01 -14.80 -6.04
C GLU A 146 7.89 -13.67 -5.52
N GLY A 147 8.45 -13.83 -4.32
CA GLY A 147 9.36 -12.86 -3.73
C GLY A 147 10.09 -13.38 -2.49
N HIS A 148 10.87 -12.50 -1.87
CA HIS A 148 11.68 -12.76 -0.68
C HIS A 148 11.37 -11.73 0.40
N GLY A 149 11.48 -12.12 1.67
CA GLY A 149 11.18 -11.22 2.78
C GLY A 149 12.37 -10.39 3.27
N GLN A 150 13.59 -10.69 2.85
CA GLN A 150 14.64 -9.70 3.05
C GLN A 150 14.23 -8.44 2.26
N PRO A 151 14.03 -7.27 2.92
CA PRO A 151 14.13 -6.03 2.19
C PRO A 151 15.47 -6.11 1.48
N ALA A 152 15.57 -5.71 0.23
CA ALA A 152 16.85 -5.66 -0.45
C ALA A 152 17.77 -4.82 0.43
N VAL A 153 18.53 -5.47 1.32
CA VAL A 153 19.69 -4.91 1.97
C VAL A 153 20.47 -4.44 0.77
N ASP A 154 20.75 -3.14 0.70
CA ASP A 154 21.48 -2.45 -0.35
C ASP A 154 22.85 -3.13 -0.54
N THR A 155 22.81 -4.35 -1.06
CA THR A 155 23.87 -5.03 -1.73
C THR A 155 23.93 -4.24 -3.01
N ALA A 156 24.86 -3.29 -3.02
CA ALA A 156 25.11 -2.33 -4.10
C ALA A 156 25.42 -2.98 -5.47
N ASP A 157 25.17 -4.29 -5.62
CA ASP A 157 25.36 -5.12 -6.79
C ASP A 157 24.08 -5.42 -7.57
N SER A 158 22.92 -4.91 -7.15
CA SER A 158 21.79 -4.80 -8.08
C SER A 158 22.15 -3.76 -9.15
N THR A 159 22.71 -4.23 -10.26
CA THR A 159 23.06 -3.43 -11.46
C THR A 159 21.85 -2.79 -12.15
N ALA A 160 20.67 -2.84 -11.55
CA ALA A 160 19.53 -2.03 -11.95
C ALA A 160 19.93 -0.55 -11.82
N ALA A 161 20.21 0.07 -12.97
CA ALA A 161 20.60 1.47 -13.04
C ALA A 161 19.65 2.32 -12.17
N PRO A 162 20.18 3.23 -11.33
CA PRO A 162 19.38 4.00 -10.40
C PRO A 162 18.22 4.67 -11.13
N VAL A 163 17.02 4.50 -10.59
CA VAL A 163 15.81 5.07 -11.16
C VAL A 163 15.95 6.59 -11.21
N ARG A 164 15.98 7.13 -12.43
CA ARG A 164 16.12 8.56 -12.70
C ARG A 164 14.75 9.24 -12.67
N LEU A 165 14.36 9.70 -11.48
CA LEU A 165 13.13 10.48 -11.26
C LEU A 165 13.18 11.90 -11.85
N ASP A 166 14.37 12.38 -12.18
CA ASP A 166 14.61 13.68 -12.82
C ASP A 166 14.29 13.68 -14.32
N ARG A 167 14.05 12.50 -14.92
CA ARG A 167 13.76 12.38 -16.34
C ARG A 167 12.26 12.22 -16.60
N PRO A 168 11.71 12.98 -17.57
CA PRO A 168 10.32 12.85 -17.94
C PRO A 168 10.02 11.48 -18.54
N VAL A 169 9.01 10.82 -18.00
CA VAL A 169 8.43 9.60 -18.51
C VAL A 169 7.46 9.95 -19.63
N ARG A 170 7.65 9.33 -20.79
CA ARG A 170 6.90 9.66 -22.01
C ARG A 170 6.03 8.53 -22.53
N ASP A 171 6.12 7.33 -21.96
CA ASP A 171 5.29 6.21 -22.39
C ASP A 171 4.85 5.34 -21.19
N PRO A 172 3.67 4.68 -21.29
CA PRO A 172 3.15 3.82 -20.23
C PRO A 172 4.06 2.66 -19.83
N ASP A 173 4.88 2.14 -20.74
CA ASP A 173 5.78 1.01 -20.44
C ASP A 173 6.96 1.46 -19.58
N GLN A 174 7.49 2.66 -19.81
CA GLN A 174 8.44 3.31 -18.92
C GLN A 174 7.83 3.57 -17.56
N LEU A 175 6.61 4.11 -17.50
CA LEU A 175 5.93 4.35 -16.22
C LEU A 175 5.68 3.03 -15.48
N SER A 176 5.22 1.98 -16.16
CA SER A 176 5.00 0.65 -15.58
C SER A 176 6.28 0.02 -15.05
N ARG A 177 7.41 0.15 -15.76
CA ARG A 177 8.72 -0.33 -15.30
C ARG A 177 9.18 0.46 -14.08
N LEU A 178 9.01 1.78 -14.11
CA LEU A 178 9.31 2.63 -12.96
C LEU A 178 8.44 2.26 -11.78
N LEU A 179 7.14 2.13 -11.95
CA LEU A 179 6.22 1.71 -10.89
C LEU A 179 6.52 0.30 -10.41
N SER A 180 6.87 -0.64 -11.28
CA SER A 180 7.30 -1.99 -10.86
C SER A 180 8.57 -1.94 -10.01
N ALA A 181 9.57 -1.15 -10.43
CA ALA A 181 10.78 -0.94 -9.66
C ALA A 181 10.47 -0.19 -8.36
N HIS A 182 9.60 0.83 -8.42
CA HIS A 182 9.15 1.63 -7.30
C HIS A 182 8.26 0.86 -6.34
N SER A 183 7.51 -0.15 -6.78
CA SER A 183 6.81 -1.09 -5.91
C SER A 183 7.78 -1.93 -5.11
N CYS A 184 9.08 -1.96 -5.44
CA CYS A 184 10.15 -2.49 -4.60
C CYS A 184 10.85 -1.37 -3.79
N TYR A 185 10.98 -0.15 -4.31
CA TYR A 185 11.65 0.98 -3.64
C TYR A 185 10.79 1.75 -2.62
N PHE A 186 9.47 1.79 -2.78
CA PHE A 186 8.56 2.23 -1.71
C PHE A 186 8.63 1.26 -0.53
N LEU A 187 9.03 0.00 -0.76
CA LEU A 187 9.14 -0.99 0.30
C LEU A 187 10.41 -0.86 1.15
N THR A 188 11.45 -0.17 0.68
CA THR A 188 12.74 -0.13 1.40
C THR A 188 12.90 1.09 2.32
N GLY A 189 11.83 1.88 2.56
CA GLY A 189 11.82 2.96 3.56
C GLY A 189 12.81 4.11 3.33
N ALA A 190 13.66 4.04 2.30
CA ALA A 190 14.82 4.92 2.13
C ALA A 190 14.48 6.38 1.76
N ARG A 191 13.21 6.73 1.54
CA ARG A 191 12.80 8.13 1.23
C ARG A 191 11.58 8.66 2.01
N GLN A 192 11.19 8.05 3.12
CA GLN A 192 10.10 8.55 3.96
C GLN A 192 10.53 9.68 4.91
N ARG A 193 11.31 10.66 4.43
CA ARG A 193 11.78 11.80 5.25
C ARG A 193 11.44 13.20 4.73
N ARG A 194 10.60 13.34 3.70
CA ARG A 194 10.11 14.67 3.31
C ARG A 194 8.60 14.68 3.34
N SER A 195 8.07 15.56 4.20
CA SER A 195 6.64 15.64 4.43
C SER A 195 5.95 16.01 3.13
N LEU A 196 4.99 15.17 2.73
CA LEU A 196 4.08 15.43 1.61
C LEU A 196 3.20 16.68 1.83
N THR A 197 3.24 17.26 3.02
CA THR A 197 2.58 18.54 3.34
C THR A 197 3.39 19.76 2.92
N ASP A 198 4.65 19.59 2.55
CA ASP A 198 5.49 20.73 2.15
C ASP A 198 5.04 21.20 0.77
N ALA A 199 4.34 22.35 0.77
CA ALA A 199 3.94 23.03 -0.44
C ALA A 199 5.12 23.17 -1.41
N PRO A 200 4.91 22.98 -2.74
CA PRO A 200 5.96 23.20 -3.72
C PRO A 200 6.52 24.62 -3.59
N ARG A 201 7.84 24.75 -3.71
CA ARG A 201 8.46 26.09 -3.70
C ARG A 201 8.08 26.80 -5.00
N ALA A 202 7.95 28.13 -4.95
CA ALA A 202 7.49 28.91 -6.10
C ALA A 202 8.41 28.78 -7.34
N ASP A 203 9.68 28.43 -7.11
CA ASP A 203 10.74 28.23 -8.10
C ASP A 203 11.04 26.75 -8.38
N GLU A 204 10.39 25.81 -7.69
CA GLU A 204 10.65 24.37 -7.85
C GLU A 204 10.06 23.87 -9.17
N SER A 205 10.93 23.32 -10.02
CA SER A 205 10.49 22.68 -11.26
C SER A 205 9.72 21.38 -10.98
N PRO A 206 8.84 20.92 -11.90
CA PRO A 206 8.16 19.63 -11.75
C PRO A 206 9.11 18.44 -11.55
N ALA A 207 10.28 18.46 -12.20
CA ALA A 207 11.28 17.40 -12.04
C ALA A 207 11.92 17.41 -10.64
N GLU A 208 12.28 18.58 -10.11
CA GLU A 208 12.81 18.71 -8.75
C GLU A 208 11.79 18.28 -7.71
N LEU A 209 10.53 18.66 -7.93
CA LEU A 209 9.42 18.23 -7.09
C LEU A 209 9.23 16.71 -7.13
N ALA A 210 9.26 16.09 -8.30
CA ALA A 210 9.14 14.63 -8.45
C ALA A 210 10.25 13.91 -7.68
N VAL A 211 11.50 14.38 -7.81
CA VAL A 211 12.65 13.88 -7.06
C VAL A 211 12.47 14.06 -5.56
N ARG A 212 11.97 15.23 -5.12
CA ARG A 212 11.71 15.54 -3.70
C ARG A 212 10.62 14.65 -3.11
N LEU A 213 9.56 14.40 -3.86
CA LEU A 213 8.42 13.57 -3.46
C LEU A 213 8.67 12.07 -3.64
N GLY A 214 9.73 11.68 -4.36
CA GLY A 214 10.05 10.28 -4.65
C GLY A 214 9.05 9.62 -5.60
N VAL A 215 8.41 10.40 -6.48
CA VAL A 215 7.40 9.92 -7.44
C VAL A 215 7.86 10.14 -8.89
N PRO A 216 7.34 9.38 -9.86
CA PRO A 216 7.68 9.58 -11.27
C PRO A 216 7.30 10.98 -11.78
N PHE A 217 8.17 11.53 -12.64
CA PHE A 217 7.91 12.75 -13.41
C PHE A 217 7.38 12.37 -14.81
N VAL A 218 6.17 12.75 -15.16
CA VAL A 218 5.52 12.41 -16.43
C VAL A 218 5.43 13.64 -17.33
N ASP A 219 5.80 13.49 -18.60
CA ASP A 219 5.65 14.53 -19.62
C ASP A 219 4.35 14.29 -20.41
N LEU A 220 3.27 14.94 -19.98
CA LEU A 220 1.94 14.77 -20.57
C LEU A 220 1.87 15.09 -22.05
N LYS A 221 2.80 15.90 -22.59
CA LYS A 221 2.77 16.26 -24.00
C LYS A 221 3.06 15.03 -24.87
N HIS A 222 3.90 14.13 -24.38
CA HIS A 222 4.32 12.95 -25.11
C HIS A 222 3.74 11.66 -24.51
N PHE A 223 3.25 11.71 -23.26
CA PHE A 223 2.66 10.55 -22.60
C PHE A 223 1.33 10.13 -23.22
N ARG A 224 1.26 8.87 -23.65
CA ARG A 224 0.02 8.26 -24.15
C ARG A 224 -0.85 7.83 -22.98
N VAL A 225 -1.92 8.56 -22.73
CA VAL A 225 -2.91 8.25 -21.69
C VAL A 225 -3.80 7.10 -22.14
N ASP A 226 -4.09 6.17 -21.24
CA ASP A 226 -5.02 5.07 -21.51
C ASP A 226 -6.46 5.59 -21.54
N GLU A 227 -7.10 5.51 -22.70
CA GLU A 227 -8.46 6.02 -22.88
C GLU A 227 -9.50 5.41 -21.91
N PRO A 228 -9.49 4.09 -21.60
CA PRO A 228 -10.44 3.51 -20.65
C PRO A 228 -10.37 4.16 -19.26
N VAL A 229 -9.19 4.62 -18.86
CA VAL A 229 -8.91 5.20 -17.54
C VAL A 229 -9.53 6.59 -17.41
N LEU A 230 -9.68 7.32 -18.52
CA LEU A 230 -10.39 8.60 -18.54
C LEU A 230 -11.87 8.45 -18.21
N ARG A 231 -12.46 7.26 -18.42
CA ARG A 231 -13.87 6.98 -18.10
C ARG A 231 -14.10 6.72 -16.62
N LEU A 232 -13.02 6.51 -15.85
CA LEU A 232 -13.13 6.34 -14.40
C LEU A 232 -13.59 7.63 -13.75
N LEU A 233 -13.07 8.79 -14.19
CA LEU A 233 -13.37 10.08 -13.55
C LEU A 233 -14.20 10.98 -14.46
N SER A 234 -15.26 11.56 -13.90
CA SER A 234 -15.95 12.64 -14.60
C SER A 234 -15.05 13.88 -14.67
N GLU A 235 -15.22 14.69 -15.72
CA GLU A 235 -14.49 15.94 -15.88
C GLU A 235 -14.63 16.86 -14.65
N SER A 236 -15.82 16.89 -14.03
CA SER A 236 -16.07 17.65 -12.81
C SER A 236 -15.17 17.21 -11.65
N VAL A 237 -14.97 15.91 -11.45
CA VAL A 237 -14.11 15.36 -10.40
C VAL A 237 -12.64 15.70 -10.69
N VAL A 238 -12.21 15.54 -11.94
CA VAL A 238 -10.87 15.90 -12.40
C VAL A 238 -10.57 17.38 -12.10
N ARG A 239 -11.48 18.28 -12.49
CA ARG A 239 -11.34 19.73 -12.28
C ARG A 239 -11.41 20.13 -10.80
N GLN A 240 -12.36 19.56 -10.06
CA GLN A 240 -12.56 19.89 -8.64
C GLN A 240 -11.35 19.48 -7.79
N HIS A 241 -10.78 18.31 -8.08
CA HIS A 241 -9.74 17.71 -7.26
C HIS A 241 -8.32 17.87 -7.83
N GLY A 242 -8.17 18.36 -9.06
CA GLY A 242 -6.87 18.51 -9.71
C GLY A 242 -6.16 17.16 -9.88
N VAL A 243 -6.93 16.09 -10.16
CA VAL A 243 -6.42 14.73 -10.37
C VAL A 243 -6.75 14.30 -11.79
N PHE A 244 -5.74 13.92 -12.55
CA PHE A 244 -5.90 13.43 -13.91
C PHE A 244 -5.38 12.00 -14.03
N PRO A 245 -6.22 11.02 -14.39
CA PRO A 245 -5.83 9.62 -14.37
C PRO A 245 -5.08 9.29 -15.68
N LEU A 246 -3.92 8.64 -15.58
CA LEU A 246 -3.00 8.41 -16.69
C LEU A 246 -3.11 6.98 -17.25
N MET A 247 -3.09 6.00 -16.36
CA MET A 247 -3.15 4.58 -16.69
C MET A 247 -3.58 3.74 -15.49
N VAL A 248 -3.90 2.47 -15.72
CA VAL A 248 -4.07 1.46 -14.69
C VAL A 248 -2.88 0.51 -14.80
N PHE A 249 -2.20 0.29 -13.68
CA PHE A 249 -1.08 -0.61 -13.56
C PHE A 249 -1.40 -1.62 -12.45
N ARG A 250 -1.62 -2.88 -12.85
CA ARG A 250 -2.17 -3.93 -11.97
C ARG A 250 -3.52 -3.46 -11.37
N ASP A 251 -3.63 -3.40 -10.05
CA ASP A 251 -4.82 -2.95 -9.32
C ASP A 251 -4.69 -1.51 -8.80
N HIS A 252 -3.76 -0.75 -9.40
CA HIS A 252 -3.45 0.62 -9.03
C HIS A 252 -3.72 1.58 -10.19
N TRP A 253 -4.41 2.69 -9.95
CA TRP A 253 -4.51 3.75 -10.95
C TRP A 253 -3.41 4.79 -10.74
N CYS A 254 -2.81 5.26 -11.83
CA CYS A 254 -1.72 6.24 -11.77
C CYS A 254 -2.28 7.63 -12.05
N GLY A 255 -2.27 8.48 -11.03
CA GLY A 255 -2.81 9.84 -11.10
C GLY A 255 -1.73 10.89 -11.17
N MET A 256 -1.84 11.77 -12.16
CA MET A 256 -1.18 13.06 -12.09
C MET A 256 -1.95 13.96 -11.13
N ARG A 257 -1.22 14.70 -10.29
CA ARG A 257 -1.83 15.61 -9.34
C ARG A 257 -1.17 16.97 -9.30
N GLU A 258 -1.98 18.00 -9.11
CA GLU A 258 -1.50 19.27 -8.57
C GLU A 258 -1.07 19.06 -7.09
N PRO A 259 0.22 19.19 -6.76
CA PRO A 259 0.78 18.80 -5.46
C PRO A 259 0.13 19.52 -4.27
N ALA A 260 -0.38 20.74 -4.50
CA ALA A 260 -0.97 21.59 -3.47
C ALA A 260 -2.36 21.13 -2.98
N ARG A 261 -3.09 20.28 -3.74
CA ARG A 261 -4.47 19.87 -3.41
C ARG A 261 -4.54 18.42 -2.90
N TYR A 262 -3.59 18.08 -2.03
CA TYR A 262 -3.08 16.73 -1.72
C TYR A 262 -4.01 15.73 -0.99
N ARG A 263 -5.17 16.09 -0.42
CA ARG A 263 -5.92 15.11 0.40
C ARG A 263 -7.21 14.56 -0.20
N ALA A 264 -8.17 15.43 -0.50
CA ALA A 264 -9.55 14.99 -0.75
C ALA A 264 -9.76 14.14 -2.01
N GLY A 265 -9.07 14.46 -3.11
CA GLY A 265 -9.27 13.75 -4.39
C GLY A 265 -8.91 12.28 -4.32
N PHE A 266 -7.69 11.96 -3.90
CA PHE A 266 -7.17 10.59 -3.91
C PHE A 266 -7.99 9.61 -3.06
N GLN A 267 -8.38 10.04 -1.86
CA GLN A 267 -9.20 9.24 -0.95
C GLN A 267 -10.59 8.98 -1.54
N LEU A 268 -11.19 9.98 -2.19
CA LEU A 268 -12.46 9.82 -2.88
C LEU A 268 -12.36 8.79 -4.02
N LEU A 269 -11.25 8.79 -4.75
CA LEU A 269 -11.05 7.85 -5.86
C LEU A 269 -10.82 6.43 -5.35
N GLN A 270 -9.98 6.26 -4.32
CA GLN A 270 -9.79 4.97 -3.66
C GLN A 270 -11.11 4.41 -3.12
N PHE A 271 -11.93 5.26 -2.51
CA PHE A 271 -13.25 4.88 -2.03
C PHE A 271 -14.20 4.49 -3.17
N ARG A 272 -14.24 5.26 -4.26
CA ARG A 272 -15.19 5.04 -5.36
C ARG A 272 -14.86 3.81 -6.20
N PHE A 273 -13.57 3.50 -6.37
CA PHE A 273 -13.13 2.45 -7.28
C PHE A 273 -12.61 1.19 -6.59
N GLY A 274 -12.41 1.21 -5.27
CA GLY A 274 -11.78 0.10 -4.54
C GLY A 274 -10.32 -0.14 -4.92
N MET A 275 -9.75 0.70 -5.79
CA MET A 275 -8.38 0.62 -6.27
C MET A 275 -7.50 1.58 -5.47
N SER A 276 -6.30 1.13 -5.11
CA SER A 276 -5.29 2.05 -4.59
C SER A 276 -4.74 2.92 -5.73
N GLY A 277 -4.22 4.09 -5.40
CA GLY A 277 -3.66 4.99 -6.40
C GLY A 277 -2.15 5.11 -6.25
N GLU A 278 -1.47 5.26 -7.37
CA GLU A 278 -0.08 5.72 -7.45
C GLU A 278 -0.03 7.18 -7.92
N ARG A 279 0.97 7.92 -7.45
CA ARG A 279 1.10 9.36 -7.71
C ARG A 279 2.21 9.62 -8.71
N CYS A 280 1.99 10.59 -9.60
CA CYS A 280 3.00 11.13 -10.48
C CYS A 280 2.95 12.67 -10.44
N VAL A 281 4.09 13.31 -10.64
CA VAL A 281 4.17 14.75 -10.94
C VAL A 281 4.20 14.90 -12.44
N ALA A 282 3.59 15.95 -12.98
CA ALA A 282 3.76 16.27 -14.38
C ALA A 282 4.01 17.74 -14.61
N GLU A 283 4.54 18.03 -15.78
CA GLU A 283 4.69 19.38 -16.28
C GLU A 283 3.33 19.88 -16.79
N GLU A 284 2.77 20.87 -16.11
CA GLU A 284 1.61 21.59 -16.64
C GLU A 284 2.05 22.30 -17.91
N ARG A 285 1.19 22.31 -18.95
CA ARG A 285 1.42 23.20 -20.09
C ARG A 285 1.45 24.62 -19.55
N GLY A 286 2.65 25.17 -19.39
CA GLY A 286 2.84 26.58 -19.18
C GLY A 286 2.15 27.29 -20.34
N ASN A 287 0.92 27.75 -20.11
CA ASN A 287 0.25 28.67 -20.98
C ASN A 287 0.96 30.02 -20.76
N ARG A 288 2.24 30.09 -21.15
CA ARG A 288 3.00 31.33 -21.24
C ARG A 288 2.30 32.10 -22.33
N GLY A 289 1.32 32.90 -21.91
CA GLY A 289 0.52 33.70 -22.80
C GLY A 289 1.44 34.44 -23.76
N THR A 290 1.27 34.18 -25.04
CA THR A 290 1.31 35.23 -26.05
C THR A 290 0.32 36.30 -25.60
N ARG A 291 0.82 37.26 -24.79
CA ARG A 291 0.23 38.58 -24.64
C ARG A 291 0.91 39.52 -25.63
#